data_AF-A0A2T5IYN0-F1
#
_entry.id   AF-A0A2T5IYN0-F1
#
_cell.length_a   1.000
_cell.length_b   1.000
_cell.length_c   1.000
_cell.angle_alpha   90.00
_cell.angle_beta   90.00
_cell.angle_gamma   90.00
#
_symmetry.space_group_name_H-M   'P 1'
#
loop_
_entity.id
_entity.type
_entity.pdbx_description
1 polymer ?
#
loop_
_entity_poly.entity_id
_entity_poly.type
_entity_poly.pdbx_seq_one_letter_code
_entity_poly.pdbx_strand_id
1 'polypeptide(L)'
;MTIRHILWIQHTYKACLSLSSVLAVILFGAILDLYSLPAHSGNVMTVLLAALLVSCGVLILVLRKVRCPVCRYVFVGKREPSLLTRSCRNCGRRAGDTG
;
A
#
# COMPACT_ATOMS: atom_id res chain seq x y z
N MET A 1 -12.61 10.72 -10.66
CA MET A 1 -12.11 9.75 -9.65
C MET A 1 -13.19 9.56 -8.59
N THR A 2 -13.81 8.39 -8.53
CA THR A 2 -14.82 8.07 -7.51
C THR A 2 -14.14 7.50 -6.27
N ILE A 3 -14.71 7.75 -5.08
CA ILE A 3 -14.09 7.39 -3.80
C ILE A 3 -13.93 5.85 -3.65
N ARG A 4 -14.70 5.05 -4.40
CA ARG A 4 -14.50 3.59 -4.52
C ARG A 4 -13.11 3.21 -5.05
N HIS A 5 -12.54 3.98 -5.98
CA HIS A 5 -11.18 3.74 -6.46
C HIS A 5 -10.15 4.01 -5.36
N ILE A 6 -10.40 4.98 -4.48
CA ILE A 6 -9.50 5.31 -3.37
C ILE A 6 -9.44 4.15 -2.38
N LEU A 7 -10.59 3.55 -2.06
CA LEU A 7 -10.66 2.37 -1.21
C LEU A 7 -10.00 1.15 -1.87
N TRP A 8 -10.18 0.94 -3.17
CA TRP A 8 -9.49 -0.12 -3.91
C TRP A 8 -7.97 0.05 -3.88
N ILE A 9 -7.48 1.28 -4.05
CA ILE A 9 -6.04 1.62 -3.96
C ILE A 9 -5.52 1.38 -2.53
N GLN A 10 -6.28 1.75 -1.50
CA GLN A 10 -5.91 1.47 -0.11
C GLN A 10 -5.89 -0.04 0.19
N HIS A 11 -6.82 -0.80 -0.38
CA HIS A 11 -6.88 -2.25 -0.20
C HIS A 11 -5.72 -2.95 -0.91
N THR A 12 -5.42 -2.56 -2.16
CA THR A 12 -4.24 -3.07 -2.89
C THR A 12 -2.94 -2.70 -2.21
N TYR A 13 -2.82 -1.49 -1.66
CA TYR A 13 -1.66 -1.09 -0.85
C TYR A 13 -1.49 -1.98 0.39
N LYS A 14 -2.57 -2.24 1.14
CA LYS A 14 -2.54 -3.17 2.28
C LYS A 14 -2.07 -4.56 1.87
N ALA A 15 -2.63 -5.11 0.79
CA ALA A 15 -2.27 -6.44 0.28
C ALA A 15 -0.80 -6.50 -0.18
N CYS A 16 -0.33 -5.47 -0.90
CA CYS A 16 1.08 -5.34 -1.30
C CYS A 16 2.01 -5.33 -0.08
N LEU A 17 1.65 -4.59 0.96
CA LEU A 17 2.47 -4.44 2.16
C LEU A 17 2.51 -5.73 2.97
N SER A 18 1.38 -6.44 3.10
CA SER A 18 1.35 -7.76 3.73
C SER A 18 2.18 -8.78 2.97
N LEU A 19 2.07 -8.84 1.63
CA LEU A 19 2.86 -9.75 0.82
C LEU A 19 4.36 -9.46 0.94
N SER A 20 4.74 -8.18 0.91
CA SER A 20 6.13 -7.74 1.11
C SER A 20 6.66 -8.17 2.48
N SER A 21 5.85 -8.04 3.54
CA SER A 21 6.27 -8.45 4.89
C SER A 21 6.50 -9.96 5.00
N VAL A 22 5.64 -10.78 4.37
CA VAL A 22 5.78 -12.24 4.39
C VAL A 22 7.05 -12.65 3.64
N LEU A 23 7.29 -12.09 2.45
CA LEU A 23 8.52 -12.33 1.68
C LEU A 23 9.78 -11.89 2.43
N ALA A 24 9.72 -10.76 3.12
CA ALA A 24 10.84 -10.28 3.93
C ALA A 24 11.18 -11.23 5.08
N VAL A 25 10.17 -11.79 5.78
CA VAL A 25 10.38 -12.78 6.84
C VAL A 25 10.99 -14.07 6.30
N ILE A 26 10.52 -14.55 5.15
CA ILE A 26 11.08 -15.75 4.49
C ILE A 26 12.55 -15.53 4.12
N LEU A 27 12.86 -14.39 3.51
CA LEU A 27 14.24 -14.04 3.14
C LEU A 27 15.13 -13.86 4.38
N PHE A 28 14.63 -13.27 5.45
CA PHE A 28 15.38 -13.13 6.69
C PHE A 28 15.67 -14.49 7.34
N GLY A 29 14.69 -15.40 7.34
CA GLY A 29 14.89 -16.79 7.78
C GLY A 29 15.92 -17.55 6.93
N ALA A 30 15.96 -17.27 5.62
CA ALA A 30 16.97 -17.81 4.71
C ALA A 30 18.39 -17.31 5.04
N ILE A 31 18.54 -16.00 5.31
CA ILE A 31 19.83 -15.38 5.66
C ILE A 31 20.36 -15.92 7.00
N LEU A 32 19.47 -16.18 7.94
CA LEU A 32 19.80 -16.81 9.23
C LEU A 32 20.04 -18.32 9.13
N ASP A 33 20.04 -18.87 7.91
CA ASP A 33 20.29 -20.30 7.62
C ASP A 33 19.27 -21.25 8.29
N LEU A 34 18.06 -20.76 8.62
CA LEU A 34 16.97 -21.63 9.09
C LEU A 34 16.44 -22.53 7.96
N TYR A 35 16.65 -22.12 6.70
CA TYR A 35 16.26 -22.85 5.50
C TYR A 35 17.29 -22.67 4.40
N SER A 36 17.82 -23.76 3.86
CA SER A 36 18.70 -23.72 2.69
C SER A 36 17.90 -23.42 1.42
N LEU A 37 17.89 -22.17 1.00
CA LEU A 37 17.29 -21.77 -0.29
C LEU A 37 18.33 -21.87 -1.41
N PRO A 38 18.01 -22.53 -2.54
CA PRO A 38 18.91 -22.56 -3.67
C PRO A 38 19.16 -21.14 -4.20
N ALA A 39 20.40 -20.80 -4.52
CA ALA A 39 20.82 -19.44 -4.88
C ALA A 39 19.98 -18.81 -6.00
N HIS A 40 19.49 -19.63 -6.94
CA HIS A 40 18.61 -19.19 -8.02
C HIS A 40 17.24 -18.69 -7.52
N SER A 41 16.61 -19.37 -6.57
CA SER A 41 15.32 -18.94 -6.02
C SER A 41 15.47 -17.74 -5.08
N GLY A 42 16.61 -17.62 -4.39
CA GLY A 42 16.95 -16.46 -3.57
C GLY A 42 17.04 -15.16 -4.39
N ASN A 43 17.65 -15.20 -5.57
CA ASN A 43 17.73 -14.04 -6.47
C ASN A 43 16.35 -13.63 -7.01
N VAL A 44 15.52 -14.60 -7.39
CA VAL A 44 14.14 -14.32 -7.85
C VAL A 44 13.29 -13.72 -6.73
N MET A 45 13.38 -14.27 -5.51
CA MET A 45 12.65 -13.78 -4.34
C MET A 45 13.06 -12.36 -3.94
N THR A 46 14.36 -12.04 -3.98
CA THR A 46 14.86 -10.70 -3.67
C THR A 46 14.44 -9.67 -4.72
N VAL A 47 14.50 -10.01 -6.01
CA VAL A 47 13.97 -9.15 -7.10
C VAL A 47 12.47 -8.93 -6.94
N LEU A 48 11.71 -9.98 -6.62
CA LEU A 48 10.26 -9.88 -6.39
C LEU A 48 9.93 -8.98 -5.19
N LEU A 49 10.67 -9.12 -4.08
CA LEU A 49 10.53 -8.24 -2.91
C LEU A 49 10.83 -6.79 -3.28
N ALA A 50 11.91 -6.53 -4.01
CA ALA A 50 12.27 -5.18 -4.47
C ALA A 50 11.16 -4.58 -5.34
N ALA A 51 10.62 -5.34 -6.30
CA ALA A 51 9.51 -4.90 -7.14
C ALA A 51 8.25 -4.58 -6.33
N LEU A 52 7.91 -5.42 -5.34
CA LEU A 52 6.78 -5.18 -4.44
C LEU A 52 6.98 -3.91 -3.61
N LEU A 53 8.17 -3.69 -3.03
CA LEU A 53 8.47 -2.48 -2.26
C LEU A 53 8.36 -1.21 -3.11
N VAL A 54 8.89 -1.25 -4.34
CA VAL A 54 8.75 -0.14 -5.31
C VAL A 54 7.28 0.11 -5.62
N SER A 55 6.51 -0.94 -5.89
CA SER A 55 5.07 -0.81 -6.19
C SER A 55 4.28 -0.22 -5.02
N CYS A 56 4.56 -0.65 -3.79
CA CYS A 56 4.00 -0.10 -2.57
C CYS A 56 4.39 1.39 -2.39
N GLY A 57 5.63 1.76 -2.69
CA GLY A 57 6.08 3.16 -2.67
C GLY A 57 5.32 4.04 -3.66
N VAL A 58 5.12 3.57 -4.89
CA VAL A 58 4.32 4.27 -5.90
C VAL A 58 2.86 4.44 -5.46
N LEU A 59 2.26 3.38 -4.91
CA LEU A 59 0.89 3.42 -4.35
C LEU A 59 0.73 4.47 -3.25
N ILE A 60 1.72 4.62 -2.35
CA ILE A 60 1.73 5.68 -1.32
C ILE A 60 1.72 7.07 -1.95
N LEU A 61 2.56 7.30 -2.96
CA LEU A 61 2.64 8.60 -3.63
C LEU A 61 1.33 8.95 -4.32
N VAL A 62 0.66 7.97 -4.93
CA VAL A 62 -0.69 8.13 -5.50
C VAL A 62 -1.68 8.49 -4.38
N LEU A 63 -1.75 7.70 -3.30
CA LEU A 63 -2.65 7.96 -2.17
C LEU A 63 -2.48 9.35 -1.55
N ARG A 64 -1.24 9.82 -1.41
CA ARG A 64 -0.93 11.17 -0.90
C ARG A 64 -1.37 12.31 -1.82
N LYS A 65 -1.57 12.04 -3.11
CA LYS A 65 -2.04 13.02 -4.10
C LYS A 65 -3.55 12.96 -4.33
N VAL A 66 -4.24 11.93 -3.83
CA VAL A 66 -5.69 11.79 -3.98
C VAL A 66 -6.41 12.90 -3.19
N ARG A 67 -7.25 13.65 -3.91
CA ARG A 67 -8.11 14.69 -3.34
C ARG A 67 -9.56 14.22 -3.30
N CYS A 68 -10.30 14.67 -2.31
CA CYS A 68 -11.75 14.46 -2.25
C CYS A 68 -12.41 15.15 -3.45
N PRO A 69 -13.27 14.47 -4.23
CA PRO A 69 -13.93 15.08 -5.38
C PRO A 69 -14.92 16.19 -4.99
N VAL A 70 -15.41 16.19 -3.74
CA VAL A 70 -16.40 17.15 -3.23
C VAL A 70 -15.73 18.40 -2.70
N CYS A 71 -14.89 18.27 -1.67
CA CYS A 71 -14.29 19.42 -0.98
C CYS A 71 -12.88 19.76 -1.48
N ARG A 72 -12.34 19.03 -2.46
CA ARG A 72 -10.96 19.14 -3.00
C ARG A 72 -9.83 19.01 -1.98
N TYR A 73 -10.15 18.76 -0.71
CA TYR A 73 -9.19 18.53 0.36
C TYR A 73 -8.43 17.22 0.11
N VAL A 74 -7.15 17.17 0.48
CA VAL A 74 -6.34 15.95 0.34
C VAL A 74 -6.94 14.87 1.25
N PHE A 75 -7.36 13.76 0.66
CA PHE A 75 -8.18 12.75 1.34
C PHE A 75 -7.42 12.05 2.47
N VAL A 76 -6.10 11.96 2.31
CA VAL A 76 -5.14 11.38 3.24
C VAL A 76 -4.08 12.46 3.45
N GLY A 77 -4.22 13.29 4.49
CA GLY A 77 -3.44 14.52 4.62
C GLY A 77 -1.92 14.30 4.46
N LYS A 78 -1.19 15.31 3.94
CA LYS A 78 0.27 15.23 3.71
C LYS A 78 1.10 14.82 4.94
N ARG A 79 0.56 15.04 6.15
CA ARG A 79 1.24 14.81 7.44
C ARG A 79 0.58 13.71 8.29
N GLU A 80 -0.45 13.04 7.79
CA GLU A 80 -1.19 12.06 8.59
C GLU A 80 -0.59 10.65 8.43
N PRO A 81 -0.29 9.96 9.54
CA PRO A 81 0.28 8.60 9.49
C PRO A 81 -0.73 7.56 9.03
N SER A 82 -2.04 7.86 9.15
CA SER A 82 -3.12 6.97 8.72
C SER A 82 -3.37 7.08 7.22
N LEU A 83 -2.70 6.24 6.43
CA LEU A 83 -2.96 6.06 4.98
C LEU A 83 -4.35 5.47 4.67
N LEU A 84 -5.11 5.10 5.70
CA LEU A 84 -6.31 4.29 5.68
C LEU A 84 -7.45 5.03 6.38
N THR A 85 -8.30 5.69 5.60
CA THR A 85 -9.44 6.45 6.11
C THR A 85 -10.70 6.09 5.32
N ARG A 86 -11.78 5.76 6.04
CA ARG A 86 -13.06 5.33 5.46
C ARG A 86 -13.92 6.50 4.96
N SER A 87 -13.60 7.71 5.39
CA SER A 87 -14.31 8.96 5.08
C SER A 87 -13.32 10.10 4.87
N CYS A 88 -13.74 11.14 4.13
CA CYS A 88 -12.97 12.37 4.03
C CYS A 88 -13.04 13.11 5.37
N ARG A 89 -11.89 13.53 5.92
CA ARG A 89 -11.83 14.19 7.23
C ARG A 89 -12.41 15.61 7.24
N ASN A 90 -12.33 16.32 6.10
CA ASN A 90 -12.81 17.70 6.01
C ASN A 90 -14.34 17.80 5.86
N CYS A 91 -14.95 16.95 5.03
CA CYS A 91 -16.39 16.99 4.79
C CYS A 91 -17.17 15.84 5.46
N GLY A 92 -16.50 14.93 6.17
CA GLY A 92 -17.12 13.79 6.85
C GLY A 92 -17.77 12.73 5.95
N ARG A 93 -17.98 13.03 4.65
CA ARG A 93 -18.63 12.13 3.69
C ARG A 93 -17.93 10.79 3.62
N ARG A 94 -18.73 9.73 3.75
CA ARG A 94 -18.28 8.35 3.58
C ARG A 94 -18.18 8.05 2.09
N ALA A 95 -17.28 7.13 1.75
CA ALA A 95 -17.13 6.61 0.40
C ALA A 95 -18.45 5.95 -0.07
N GLY A 96 -19.27 6.65 -0.85
CA GLY A 96 -20.53 6.11 -1.36
C GLY A 96 -21.69 7.08 -1.48
N ASP A 97 -21.59 8.27 -0.87
CA ASP A 97 -22.62 9.32 -1.00
C ASP A 97 -22.57 9.95 -2.39
N THR A 98 -23.19 9.27 -3.37
CA THR A 98 -23.87 9.96 -4.48
C THR A 98 -25.01 10.73 -3.85
N GLY A 99 -25.13 12.03 -4.15
CA GLY A 99 -26.23 12.84 -3.62
C GLY A 99 -27.58 12.15 -3.74
#